data_AF-A0A7G5YZD0-F1
#
_entry.id   AF-A0A7G5YZD0-F1
#
_cell.length_a   1.000
_cell.length_b   1.000
_cell.length_c   1.000
_cell.angle_alpha   90.00
_cell.angle_beta   90.00
_cell.angle_gamma   90.00
#
_symmetry.space_group_name_H-M   'P 1'
#
loop_
_entity.id
_entity.type
_entity.pdbx_description
1 polymer ?
#
loop_
_entity_poly.entity_id
_entity_poly.type
_entity_poly.pdbx_seq_one_letter_code
_entity_poly.pdbx_strand_id
1 'polypeptide(L)' 'MADLRLPRLPDRTPVKVSIQVTPQLFADLTRYAGLYQETYGREEAVGDLIPSMLTAFLDSDRAFSRTRSGGK' A
#
# COMPACT_ATOMS: atom_id res chain seq x y z
N MET A 1 2.13 28.88 28.27
CA MET A 1 1.70 28.32 26.98
C MET A 1 2.13 26.86 26.99
N ALA A 2 1.19 25.92 26.91
CA ALA A 2 1.52 24.50 27.05
C ALA A 2 2.08 23.96 25.74
N ASP A 3 3.38 23.65 25.72
CA ASP A 3 4.03 22.89 24.66
C ASP A 3 3.41 21.49 24.59
N LEU A 4 2.57 21.27 23.57
CA LEU A 4 2.03 19.96 23.25
C LEU A 4 3.19 19.03 22.90
N ARG A 5 3.45 18.04 23.78
CA ARG A 5 4.45 16.97 23.59
C ARG A 5 4.10 16.00 22.47
N LEU A 6 2.89 16.13 21.90
CA LEU A 6 2.47 15.38 20.73
C LEU A 6 2.70 16.27 19.49
N PRO A 7 3.76 16.03 18.70
CA PRO A 7 3.91 16.71 17.42
C PRO A 7 2.69 16.39 16.54
N ARG A 8 2.35 17.30 15.63
CA ARG A 8 1.25 17.15 14.68
C ARG A 8 1.34 15.77 14.04
N LEU A 9 0.30 14.96 14.24
CA LEU A 9 0.22 13.62 13.65
C LEU A 9 0.44 13.76 12.13
N PRO A 10 1.21 12.83 11.50
CA PRO A 10 1.41 12.86 10.07
C PRO A 10 0.04 12.87 9.39
N ASP A 11 -0.07 13.59 8.27
CA ASP A 11 -1.31 13.64 7.52
C ASP A 11 -1.70 12.21 7.11
N ARG A 12 -2.80 11.72 7.69
CA ARG A 12 -3.34 10.37 7.42
C ARG A 12 -4.49 10.44 6.42
N THR A 13 -4.69 11.58 5.76
CA THR A 13 -5.78 11.73 4.79
C THR A 13 -5.52 10.77 3.63
N PRO A 14 -6.40 9.77 3.40
CA PRO A 14 -6.21 8.86 2.29
C PRO A 14 -6.34 9.63 0.97
N VAL A 15 -5.31 9.54 0.14
CA VAL A 15 -5.31 10.15 -1.20
C VAL A 15 -5.85 9.13 -2.19
N LYS A 16 -6.97 9.45 -2.86
CA LYS A 16 -7.51 8.60 -3.93
C LYS A 16 -6.64 8.74 -5.17
N VAL A 17 -6.02 7.64 -5.59
CA VAL A 17 -5.25 7.56 -6.84
C VAL A 17 -6.03 6.70 -7.84
N SER A 18 -6.43 7.29 -8.97
CA SER A 18 -7.02 6.55 -10.09
C SER A 18 -5.91 6.08 -11.03
N ILE A 19 -5.82 4.77 -11.26
CA ILE A 19 -4.84 4.16 -12.16
C ILE A 19 -5.54 3.41 -13.29
N GLN A 20 -4.91 3.38 -14.47
CA GLN A 20 -5.28 2.46 -15.55
C GLN A 20 -4.28 1.31 -15.54
N VAL A 21 -4.78 0.08 -15.52
CA VAL A 21 -3.95 -1.14 -15.54
C VAL A 21 -4.20 -1.89 -16.83
N THR A 22 -3.18 -2.62 -17.30
CA THR A 22 -3.35 -3.50 -18.45
C THR A 22 -4.28 -4.67 -18.12
N PRO A 23 -4.98 -5.25 -19.11
CA PRO A 23 -5.85 -6.40 -18.87
C PRO A 23 -5.12 -7.58 -18.22
N GLN A 24 -3.86 -7.80 -18.59
CA GLN A 24 -3.02 -8.85 -18.01
C GLN A 24 -2.77 -8.62 -16.52
N LEU A 25 -2.39 -7.39 -16.13
CA LEU A 25 -2.18 -7.05 -14.73
C LEU A 25 -3.48 -7.19 -13.92
N PHE A 26 -4.62 -6.78 -14.48
CA PHE A 26 -5.91 -6.96 -13.81
C PHE A 26 -6.26 -8.44 -13.58
N ALA A 27 -5.99 -9.30 -14.57
CA ALA A 27 -6.19 -10.74 -14.43
C ALA A 27 -5.31 -11.35 -13.34
N ASP A 28 -4.03 -10.95 -13.27
CA ASP A 28 -3.11 -11.42 -12.24
C ASP A 28 -3.50 -10.93 -10.84
N LEU A 29 -3.93 -9.67 -10.70
CA LEU A 29 -4.45 -9.13 -9.45
C LEU A 29 -5.71 -9.88 -8.98
N THR A 30 -6.61 -10.22 -9.90
CA THR A 30 -7.83 -10.98 -9.59
C THR A 30 -7.49 -12.40 -9.14
N ARG A 31 -6.53 -13.05 -9.80
CA ARG A 31 -6.03 -14.36 -9.38
C ARG A 31 -5.41 -14.30 -7.99
N TYR A 32 -4.63 -13.26 -7.70
CA TYR A 32 -4.05 -13.06 -6.38
C TYR A 32 -5.11 -12.88 -5.31
N ALA A 33 -6.16 -12.10 -5.57
CA ALA A 33 -7.27 -11.93 -4.63
C ALA A 33 -7.95 -13.28 -4.30
N GLY A 34 -8.15 -14.14 -5.31
CA GLY A 34 -8.64 -15.50 -5.10
C GLY A 34 -7.73 -16.35 -4.21
N LEU A 35 -6.41 -16.30 -4.44
CA LEU A 35 -5.43 -16.99 -3.59
C LEU A 35 -5.41 -16.45 -2.15
N TYR A 36 -5.56 -15.13 -1.99
CA TYR A 36 -5.62 -14.49 -0.68
C TYR A 36 -6.86 -14.97 0.10
N GLN A 37 -8.01 -15.06 -0.56
CA GLN A 37 -9.23 -15.64 0.02
C GLN A 37 -9.06 -17.11 0.40
N GLU A 38 -8.44 -17.92 -0.46
CA GLU A 38 -8.16 -19.33 -0.15
C GLU A 38 -7.22 -19.48 1.06
N THR A 39 -6.22 -18.60 1.16
CA THR A 39 -5.19 -18.64 2.22
C THR A 39 -5.73 -18.14 3.56
N TYR A 40 -6.50 -17.05 3.57
CA TYR A 40 -6.92 -16.34 4.79
C TYR A 40 -8.42 -16.43 5.08
N GLY A 41 -9.20 -17.07 4.21
CA GLY A 41 -10.66 -17.17 4.32
C GLY A 41 -11.39 -15.83 4.20
N ARG A 42 -10.71 -14.77 3.74
CA ARG A 42 -11.27 -13.43 3.59
C ARG A 42 -11.22 -12.98 2.14
N GLU A 43 -12.40 -12.69 1.61
CA GLU A 43 -12.54 -12.04 0.31
C GLU A 43 -12.29 -10.54 0.51
N GLU A 44 -11.24 -10.03 -0.12
CA GLU A 44 -10.94 -8.61 -0.19
C GLU A 44 -10.93 -8.18 -1.66
N ALA A 45 -11.51 -7.02 -1.95
CA ALA A 45 -11.51 -6.51 -3.32
C ALA A 45 -10.08 -6.19 -3.75
N VAL A 46 -9.78 -6.37 -5.04
CA VAL A 46 -8.48 -6.01 -5.62
C VAL A 46 -8.11 -4.56 -5.26
N GLY A 47 -9.08 -3.65 -5.22
CA GLY A 47 -8.88 -2.24 -4.83
C GLY A 47 -8.37 -2.06 -3.40
N ASP A 48 -8.76 -2.92 -2.47
CA ASP A 48 -8.32 -2.88 -1.07
C ASP A 48 -6.96 -3.55 -0.89
N LEU A 49 -6.66 -4.56 -1.71
CA LEU A 49 -5.37 -5.25 -1.72
C LEU A 49 -4.25 -4.41 -2.37
N ILE A 50 -4.57 -3.59 -3.38
CA ILE A 50 -3.57 -2.78 -4.11
C ILE A 50 -2.71 -1.92 -3.17
N PRO A 51 -3.26 -1.11 -2.24
CA PRO A 51 -2.46 -0.33 -1.30
C PRO A 51 -1.49 -1.18 -0.47
N SER A 52 -1.95 -2.34 0.00
CA SER A 52 -1.13 -3.27 0.79
C SER A 52 -0.02 -3.90 -0.05
N MET A 53 -0.32 -4.32 -1.28
CA MET A 53 0.65 -4.84 -2.24
C MET A 53 1.73 -3.81 -2.60
N LEU A 54 1.31 -2.57 -2.88
CA LEU A 54 2.23 -1.47 -3.20
C LEU A 54 3.12 -1.12 -2.01
N THR A 55 2.57 -1.12 -0.79
CA THR A 55 3.35 -0.89 0.43
C THR A 55 4.40 -1.99 0.59
N ALA A 56 4.01 -3.27 0.49
CA ALA A 56 4.94 -4.39 0.58
C ALA A 56 6.02 -4.35 -0.51
N PHE A 57 5.66 -3.93 -1.73
CA PHE A 57 6.61 -3.74 -2.82
C PHE A 57 7.63 -2.64 -2.50
N LEU A 58 7.18 -1.45 -2.07
CA LEU A 58 8.05 -0.33 -1.71
C LEU A 58 8.96 -0.65 -0.52
N ASP A 59 8.46 -1.41 0.46
CA ASP A 59 9.25 -1.84 1.62
C ASP A 59 10.28 -2.92 1.24
N SER A 60 9.99 -3.74 0.22
CA SER A 60 10.91 -4.76 -0.30
C SER A 60 12.01 -4.18 -1.20
N ASP A 61 11.79 -3.01 -1.81
CA ASP A 61 12.78 -2.32 -2.63
C ASP A 61 13.86 -1.67 -1.74
N ARG A 62 15.02 -2.35 -1.65
CA ARG A 62 16.17 -1.89 -0.85
C ARG A 62 16.77 -0.59 -1.40
N ALA A 63 16.74 -0.36 -2.71
CA ALA A 63 17.27 0.87 -3.28
C ALA A 63 16.37 2.06 -2.91
N PHE A 64 15.05 1.87 -2.97
CA PHE A 64 14.06 2.84 -2.52
C PHE A 64 14.11 3.08 -1.00
N SER A 65 14.22 2.03 -0.19
CA SER A 65 14.30 2.15 1.27
C SER A 65 15.50 3.00 1.73
N ARG A 66 16.63 2.90 1.02
CA ARG A 66 17.83 3.72 1.29
C ARG A 66 17.61 5.21 0.99
N THR A 67 16.83 5.56 -0.03
CA THR A 67 16.51 6.97 -0.34
C THR A 67 15.45 7.53 0.60
N ARG A 68 14.48 6.71 1.01
CA ARG A 68 13.45 7.05 2.02
C ARG A 68 14.05 7.45 3.37
N SER A 69 15.14 6.78 3.75
CA SER A 69 15.87 7.04 5.00
C SER A 69 16.91 8.16 4.88
N GLY A 70 17.19 8.63 3.65
CA GLY A 70 18.23 9.63 3.34
C GLY A 70 17.77 11.10 3.45
N GLY A 71 16.51 11.34 3.80
CA GLY A 71 16.00 12.69 4.10
C GLY A 71 16.31 13.08 5.54
N LYS A 72 17.58 13.34 5.85
CA LYS A 72 17.98 14.02 7.09
C LYS A 72 18.93 15.16 6.78
#